data_AF-M2XJR4-F1
#
_entry.id   AF-M2XJR4-F1
#
_cell.length_a   1.000
_cell.length_b   1.000
_cell.length_c   1.000
_cell.angle_alpha   90.00
_cell.angle_beta   90.00
_cell.angle_gamma   90.00
#
_symmetry.space_group_name_H-M   'P 1'
#
loop_
_entity.id
_entity.type
_entity.pdbx_description
1 polymer ?
#
loop_
_entity_poly.entity_id
_entity_poly.type
_entity_poly.pdbx_seq_one_letter_code
_entity_poly.pdbx_strand_id
1 'polypeptide(L)'
;MDSLAFHSGFAVASINNLQRNGNQLCISNYLKRSIGIFQFAYDNCNHPVTRMVSSSQDAFHEKSFRSKTFKLKNNRKTELDPFWENFDNLSNQLADFCAIHNHPAGILPTNVYLRAKGAHVLVEAIAKHGGPEPVSQKLGWKLPKQSKWTPLRSVLRDRELESLTEQVVELIKERNLAKDEMPSRETIRKYKPVLMNKICAGRSHYEKIAQRLGFEIPKKTRKKKQVSYVGYKSQEKRIYGYWTDMNNIAKELENFCKQNDFNQRIVPASQQLLAKGRSDIWYAIARKGGERLVASHLGLHCSQDWRYFEEFLYLVKEIHQFCLQYNCIGMMPSYRVFRLAGRPDLATLILRHGGNIALGARLGLKLHQNTGKNRLLNWGPFSIEFAIECLEFTKQHCSVVEGMIRIPSKQCMLLNGREDLVDTVESYGGIVQVARRLGLAPPSDEDWVWLSVDSISENNSMEKGLYISE
;
A
#
# COMPACT_ATOMS: atom_id res chain seq x y z
N MET A 1 8.53 30.03 -62.41
CA MET A 1 9.53 29.33 -61.57
C MET A 1 9.82 30.29 -60.45
N ASP A 2 8.99 30.17 -59.42
CA ASP A 2 8.66 31.26 -58.53
C ASP A 2 9.46 31.12 -57.25
N SER A 3 10.36 32.07 -57.04
CA SER A 3 11.16 32.23 -55.84
C SER A 3 10.44 33.20 -54.91
N LEU A 4 9.74 32.67 -53.90
CA LEU A 4 9.13 33.46 -52.84
C LEU A 4 10.01 33.40 -51.59
N ALA A 5 10.68 34.51 -51.34
CA ALA A 5 11.31 34.84 -50.07
C ALA A 5 10.21 35.15 -49.02
N PHE A 6 10.25 34.48 -47.87
CA PHE A 6 9.43 34.83 -46.71
C PHE A 6 10.30 35.40 -45.59
N HIS A 7 9.91 36.58 -45.14
CA HIS A 7 10.53 37.40 -44.10
C HIS A 7 10.41 36.78 -42.70
N SER A 8 11.51 36.77 -41.95
CA SER A 8 11.54 36.59 -40.50
C SER A 8 11.44 37.95 -39.79
N GLY A 9 10.25 38.28 -39.30
CA GLY A 9 10.02 39.45 -38.45
C GLY A 9 10.34 39.13 -36.98
N PHE A 10 11.51 39.56 -36.51
CA PHE A 10 11.84 39.63 -35.08
C PHE A 10 11.22 40.91 -34.48
N ALA A 11 10.25 40.74 -33.58
CA ALA A 11 9.72 41.84 -32.77
C ALA A 11 10.53 41.95 -31.46
N VAL A 12 11.46 42.90 -31.43
CA VAL A 12 12.07 43.43 -30.20
C VAL A 12 11.17 44.57 -29.74
N ALA A 13 10.37 44.34 -28.69
CA ALA A 13 9.58 45.39 -28.06
C ALA A 13 10.35 45.95 -26.86
N SER A 14 10.77 47.20 -27.02
CA SER A 14 11.52 48.03 -26.10
C SER A 14 10.83 48.27 -24.76
N ILE A 15 11.66 48.21 -23.71
CA ILE A 15 11.47 48.82 -22.41
C ILE A 15 11.57 50.34 -22.59
N ASN A 16 10.51 51.10 -22.28
CA ASN A 16 10.55 52.39 -21.59
C ASN A 16 9.16 53.04 -21.49
N ASN A 17 8.95 53.73 -20.37
CA ASN A 17 7.84 54.64 -20.02
C ASN A 17 6.61 54.03 -19.35
N LEU A 18 6.56 54.15 -18.01
CA LEU A 18 5.49 54.89 -17.31
C LEU A 18 5.86 55.06 -15.81
N GLN A 19 6.44 56.22 -15.49
CA GLN A 19 6.29 56.82 -14.18
C GLN A 19 4.94 57.57 -14.13
N ARG A 20 4.39 57.68 -12.91
CA ARG A 20 3.22 58.46 -12.47
C ARG A 20 1.87 57.74 -12.57
N ASN A 21 1.49 57.08 -11.48
CA ASN A 21 0.47 57.64 -10.59
C ASN A 21 0.52 56.91 -9.24
N GLY A 22 0.61 57.71 -8.18
CA GLY A 22 0.65 57.22 -6.82
C GLY A 22 -0.70 56.65 -6.39
N ASN A 23 -0.64 55.57 -5.62
CA ASN A 23 -1.53 55.38 -4.48
C ASN A 23 -0.76 54.56 -3.45
N GLN A 24 -0.32 55.27 -2.41
CA GLN A 24 0.05 54.68 -1.13
C GLN A 24 -1.17 54.00 -0.54
N LEU A 25 -1.08 52.71 -0.24
CA LEU A 25 -1.77 52.11 0.89
C LEU A 25 -0.87 51.02 1.47
N CYS A 26 -0.73 51.13 2.79
CA CYS A 26 0.22 50.43 3.64
C CYS A 26 -0.02 48.92 3.67
N ILE A 27 1.06 48.15 3.85
CA ILE A 27 1.29 47.07 4.84
C ILE A 27 2.73 46.60 4.55
N SER A 28 3.73 47.15 5.23
CA SER A 28 4.24 46.70 6.53
C SER A 28 4.97 45.34 6.47
N ASN A 29 6.30 45.45 6.44
CA ASN A 29 7.24 44.67 7.25
C ASN A 29 7.23 43.13 7.11
N TYR A 30 8.01 42.58 6.17
CA TYR A 30 8.61 41.25 6.36
C TYR A 30 9.89 40.96 5.56
N LEU A 31 10.74 41.96 5.28
CA LEU A 31 12.03 41.74 4.58
C LEU A 31 13.13 42.69 5.08
N LYS A 32 13.54 42.53 6.34
CA LYS A 32 14.86 42.99 6.85
C LYS A 32 15.35 42.04 7.94
N ARG A 33 15.89 40.88 7.54
CA ARG A 33 16.78 40.05 8.38
C ARG A 33 17.33 38.87 7.57
N SER A 34 18.38 39.12 6.79
CA SER A 34 19.47 38.16 6.48
C SER A 34 20.37 38.65 5.33
N ILE A 35 20.99 39.80 5.51
CA ILE A 35 22.29 40.09 4.88
C ILE A 35 23.26 40.23 6.03
N GLY A 36 24.19 39.30 6.13
CA GLY A 36 25.20 39.29 7.18
C GLY A 36 25.98 37.97 7.17
N ILE A 37 27.21 38.07 6.68
CA ILE A 37 28.36 37.19 6.93
C ILE A 37 28.53 36.03 5.94
N PHE A 38 29.14 36.36 4.80
CA PHE A 38 30.05 35.48 4.06
C PHE A 38 31.43 36.17 4.11
N GLN A 39 32.41 35.58 4.80
CA GLN A 39 33.86 35.72 4.56
C GLN A 39 34.61 34.74 5.49
N PHE A 40 35.72 34.18 5.02
CA PHE A 40 36.58 33.09 5.57
C PHE A 40 36.18 31.67 5.12
N ALA A 41 37.03 30.86 4.48
CA ALA A 41 38.42 30.99 4.05
C ALA A 41 38.66 30.05 2.85
N TYR A 42 39.48 30.51 1.91
CA TYR A 42 40.12 29.67 0.88
C TYR A 42 41.48 29.19 1.43
N ASP A 43 42.00 28.15 0.79
CA ASP A 43 43.36 27.58 0.88
C ASP A 43 43.63 26.58 2.02
N ASN A 44 43.67 25.28 1.67
CA ASN A 44 44.97 24.61 1.47
C ASN A 44 44.91 23.12 1.05
N CYS A 45 45.90 22.79 0.22
CA CYS A 45 46.58 21.49 0.02
C CYS A 45 46.03 20.43 -0.97
N ASN A 46 46.71 20.43 -2.13
CA ASN A 46 47.04 19.27 -2.97
C ASN A 46 47.99 18.29 -2.25
N HIS A 47 47.77 16.97 -2.41
CA HIS A 47 48.74 16.04 -3.04
C HIS A 47 48.11 14.64 -3.25
N PRO A 48 48.57 13.86 -4.25
CA PRO A 48 47.99 12.57 -4.66
C PRO A 48 48.79 11.37 -4.11
N VAL A 49 48.12 10.22 -3.95
CA VAL A 49 48.80 8.92 -3.83
C VAL A 49 48.10 7.88 -4.69
N THR A 50 48.93 7.15 -5.42
CA THR A 50 48.67 6.12 -6.43
C THR A 50 48.64 4.71 -5.80
N ARG A 51 47.95 3.77 -6.48
CA ARG A 51 48.05 2.28 -6.39
C ARG A 51 47.54 1.64 -5.08
N MET A 52 47.00 0.42 -5.02
CA MET A 52 47.09 -0.76 -5.89
C MET A 52 45.90 -1.73 -5.64
N VAL A 53 45.76 -2.70 -6.53
CA VAL A 53 44.75 -3.78 -6.61
C VAL A 53 45.06 -4.94 -5.65
N SER A 54 44.02 -5.49 -4.99
CA SER A 54 43.84 -6.93 -4.65
C SER A 54 42.51 -7.10 -3.87
N SER A 55 41.50 -7.74 -4.45
CA SER A 55 41.13 -9.16 -4.29
C SER A 55 40.85 -9.61 -2.84
N SER A 56 39.56 -9.64 -2.47
CA SER A 56 39.03 -10.67 -1.57
C SER A 56 37.50 -10.69 -1.67
N GLN A 57 36.99 -11.80 -2.21
CA GLN A 57 35.64 -12.27 -1.98
C GLN A 57 35.43 -12.46 -0.47
N ASP A 58 34.31 -12.01 0.07
CA ASP A 58 33.50 -12.81 1.00
C ASP A 58 32.19 -12.10 1.39
N ALA A 59 31.22 -12.96 1.65
CA ALA A 59 29.80 -12.70 1.72
C ALA A 59 29.38 -11.70 2.82
N PHE A 60 28.48 -10.78 2.47
CA PHE A 60 27.63 -10.10 3.45
C PHE A 60 26.18 -10.02 2.97
N HIS A 61 25.35 -10.86 3.61
CA HIS A 61 23.91 -10.68 3.67
C HIS A 61 23.61 -9.47 4.57
N GLU A 62 23.35 -8.30 3.99
CA GLU A 62 22.92 -7.13 4.76
C GLU A 62 21.43 -6.82 4.55
N LYS A 63 20.70 -7.01 5.65
CA LYS A 63 19.27 -6.84 5.79
C LYS A 63 18.90 -5.36 5.68
N SER A 64 17.94 -5.09 4.80
CA SER A 64 17.27 -3.80 4.66
C SER A 64 16.70 -3.29 6.00
N PHE A 65 17.27 -2.19 6.50
CA PHE A 65 16.65 -1.35 7.52
C PHE A 65 15.40 -0.67 6.95
N ARG A 66 14.24 -1.30 7.17
CA ARG A 66 12.94 -0.61 7.15
C ARG A 66 12.48 -0.43 8.59
N SER A 67 12.40 0.83 9.01
CA SER A 67 11.78 1.30 10.24
C SER A 67 10.31 0.88 10.29
N LYS A 68 10.06 -0.35 10.75
CA LYS A 68 8.77 -0.78 11.27
C LYS A 68 8.70 -0.32 12.71
N THR A 69 7.73 0.51 13.03
CA THR A 69 7.26 0.71 14.41
C THR A 69 6.87 -0.64 14.97
N PHE A 70 7.81 -1.28 15.67
CA PHE A 70 7.58 -2.49 16.44
C PHE A 70 6.59 -2.11 17.54
N LYS A 71 5.35 -2.58 17.42
CA LYS A 71 4.54 -2.82 18.61
C LYS A 71 5.31 -3.86 19.42
N LEU A 72 6.04 -3.42 20.43
CA LEU A 72 6.58 -4.28 21.47
C LEU A 72 5.39 -5.05 22.05
N LYS A 73 5.17 -6.27 21.55
CA LYS A 73 4.51 -7.29 22.35
C LYS A 73 5.43 -7.47 23.54
N ASN A 74 4.96 -7.09 24.72
CA ASN A 74 5.61 -7.38 25.98
C ASN A 74 5.70 -8.91 26.16
N ASN A 75 6.65 -9.54 25.48
CA ASN A 75 7.13 -10.87 25.79
C ASN A 75 8.12 -10.73 26.95
N ARG A 76 7.60 -10.40 28.13
CA ARG A 76 8.24 -10.87 29.36
C ARG A 76 7.78 -12.31 29.53
N LYS A 77 8.41 -13.25 28.81
CA LYS A 77 8.40 -14.65 29.24
C LYS A 77 9.17 -14.67 30.55
N THR A 78 8.47 -14.50 31.66
CA THR A 78 9.01 -14.77 32.99
C THR A 78 9.42 -16.23 33.01
N GLU A 79 10.65 -16.54 33.43
CA GLU A 79 11.24 -17.89 33.57
C GLU A 79 10.45 -18.85 34.50
N LEU A 80 9.24 -18.46 34.94
CA LEU A 80 8.29 -19.24 35.74
C LEU A 80 7.42 -20.21 34.92
N ASP A 81 7.64 -20.33 33.60
CA ASP A 81 6.74 -21.09 32.71
C ASP A 81 6.66 -22.61 33.00
N PRO A 82 7.73 -23.36 33.35
CA PRO A 82 7.65 -24.82 33.52
C PRO A 82 6.83 -25.25 34.75
N PHE A 83 6.87 -24.45 35.82
CA PHE A 83 6.21 -24.81 37.09
C PHE A 83 4.69 -24.92 36.94
N TRP A 84 4.09 -24.02 36.15
CA TRP A 84 2.65 -23.95 35.92
C TRP A 84 2.15 -24.84 34.77
N GLU A 85 3.06 -25.48 34.02
CA GLU A 85 2.69 -26.50 33.03
C GLU A 85 2.33 -27.84 33.70
N ASN A 86 2.86 -28.12 34.90
CA ASN A 86 2.46 -29.28 35.67
C ASN A 86 1.13 -29.03 36.40
N PHE A 87 0.13 -29.88 36.12
CA PHE A 87 -1.19 -29.78 36.73
C PHE A 87 -1.18 -30.07 38.24
N ASP A 88 -0.29 -30.92 38.73
CA ASP A 88 -0.20 -31.27 40.15
C ASP A 88 0.22 -30.05 40.99
N ASN A 89 1.13 -29.23 40.45
CA ASN A 89 1.53 -27.97 41.06
C ASN A 89 0.36 -26.99 41.14
N LEU A 90 -0.43 -26.88 40.07
CA LEU A 90 -1.64 -26.05 40.07
C LEU A 90 -2.67 -26.55 41.09
N SER A 91 -2.88 -27.86 41.18
CA SER A 91 -3.78 -28.51 42.12
C SER A 91 -3.40 -28.19 43.57
N ASN A 92 -2.13 -28.40 43.93
CA ASN A 92 -1.62 -28.14 45.27
C ASN A 92 -1.75 -26.65 45.64
N GLN A 93 -1.34 -25.75 44.73
CA GLN A 93 -1.43 -24.32 44.97
C GLN A 93 -2.87 -23.81 45.09
N LEU A 94 -3.82 -24.41 44.35
CA LEU A 94 -5.24 -24.09 44.51
C LEU A 94 -5.79 -24.60 45.85
N ALA A 95 -5.38 -25.78 46.31
CA ALA A 95 -5.76 -26.33 47.60
C ALA A 95 -5.24 -25.45 48.76
N ASP A 96 -3.95 -25.08 48.72
CA ASP A 96 -3.31 -24.21 49.69
C ASP A 96 -3.99 -22.83 49.73
N PHE A 97 -4.25 -22.25 48.56
CA PHE A 97 -4.95 -20.96 48.45
C PHE A 97 -6.36 -21.03 49.06
N CYS A 98 -7.11 -22.10 48.80
CA CYS A 98 -8.45 -22.29 49.38
C CYS A 98 -8.39 -22.44 50.90
N ALA A 99 -7.39 -23.15 51.44
CA ALA A 99 -7.19 -23.31 52.88
C ALA A 99 -6.86 -21.96 53.56
N ILE A 100 -5.92 -21.19 52.99
CA ILE A 100 -5.49 -19.89 53.54
C ILE A 100 -6.65 -18.87 53.57
N HIS A 101 -7.51 -18.89 52.56
CA HIS A 101 -8.59 -17.90 52.43
C HIS A 101 -9.97 -18.39 52.89
N ASN A 102 -10.04 -19.55 53.56
CA ASN A 102 -11.29 -20.17 54.03
C ASN A 102 -12.33 -20.30 52.90
N HIS A 103 -11.89 -20.63 51.68
CA HIS A 103 -12.79 -20.89 50.56
C HIS A 103 -13.39 -22.30 50.70
N PRO A 104 -14.69 -22.50 50.43
CA PRO A 104 -15.32 -23.81 50.58
C PRO A 104 -14.59 -24.90 49.78
N ALA A 105 -14.26 -26.00 50.46
CA ALA A 105 -13.57 -27.14 49.86
C ALA A 105 -14.44 -27.77 48.75
N GLY A 106 -13.78 -28.18 47.66
CA GLY A 106 -14.45 -28.80 46.51
C GLY A 106 -15.23 -27.83 45.61
N ILE A 107 -15.08 -26.51 45.78
CA ILE A 107 -15.61 -25.50 44.85
C ILE A 107 -14.44 -24.70 44.26
N LEU A 108 -14.37 -24.61 42.93
CA LEU A 108 -13.30 -23.85 42.27
C LEU A 108 -13.49 -22.33 42.49
N PRO A 109 -12.49 -21.61 43.02
CA PRO A 109 -12.57 -20.17 43.19
C PRO A 109 -12.83 -19.44 41.86
N THR A 110 -13.69 -18.42 41.89
CA THR A 110 -13.96 -17.61 40.69
C THR A 110 -12.75 -16.73 40.34
N ASN A 111 -12.60 -16.36 39.06
CA ASN A 111 -11.55 -15.44 38.61
C ASN A 111 -11.58 -14.11 39.40
N VAL A 112 -12.77 -13.59 39.69
CA VAL A 112 -12.96 -12.37 40.49
C VAL A 112 -12.41 -12.56 41.90
N TYR A 113 -12.70 -13.69 42.53
CA TYR A 113 -12.21 -14.00 43.88
C TYR A 113 -10.68 -14.14 43.92
N LEU A 114 -10.08 -14.89 42.98
CA LEU A 114 -8.62 -15.06 42.89
C LEU A 114 -7.91 -13.71 42.71
N ARG A 115 -8.41 -12.84 41.83
CA ARG A 115 -7.83 -11.51 41.62
C ARG A 115 -8.03 -10.58 42.82
N ALA A 116 -9.18 -10.62 43.48
CA ALA A 116 -9.44 -9.80 44.67
C ALA A 116 -8.49 -10.15 45.83
N LYS A 117 -7.95 -11.37 45.85
CA LYS A 117 -6.94 -11.84 46.80
C LYS A 117 -5.50 -11.80 46.26
N GLY A 118 -5.28 -11.17 45.10
CA GLY A 118 -3.95 -11.00 44.51
C GLY A 118 -3.35 -12.24 43.84
N ALA A 119 -4.09 -13.34 43.72
CA ALA A 119 -3.62 -14.59 43.11
C ALA A 119 -3.74 -14.57 41.57
N HIS A 120 -3.08 -13.59 40.93
CA HIS A 120 -3.09 -13.42 39.48
C HIS A 120 -2.47 -14.61 38.75
N VAL A 121 -1.43 -15.21 39.34
CA VAL A 121 -0.69 -16.33 38.76
C VAL A 121 -1.57 -17.58 38.63
N LEU A 122 -2.42 -17.87 39.63
CA LEU A 122 -3.39 -18.97 39.57
C LEU A 122 -4.42 -18.79 38.45
N VAL A 123 -4.84 -17.55 38.18
CA VAL A 123 -5.76 -17.26 37.07
C VAL A 123 -5.13 -17.58 35.71
N GLU A 124 -3.86 -17.23 35.54
CA GLU A 124 -3.11 -17.53 34.31
C GLU A 124 -2.83 -19.02 34.16
N ALA A 125 -2.47 -19.70 35.25
CA ALA A 125 -2.27 -21.14 35.26
C ALA A 125 -3.57 -21.89 34.92
N ILE A 126 -4.71 -21.50 35.49
CA ILE A 126 -6.03 -22.06 35.12
C ILE A 126 -6.30 -21.85 33.62
N ALA A 127 -5.96 -20.69 33.07
CA ALA A 127 -6.15 -20.41 31.64
C ALA A 127 -5.25 -21.27 30.75
N LYS A 128 -4.00 -21.53 31.16
CA LYS A 128 -3.08 -22.44 30.45
C LYS A 128 -3.60 -23.87 30.42
N HIS A 129 -4.26 -24.32 31.48
CA HIS A 129 -4.86 -25.67 31.58
C HIS A 129 -6.25 -25.79 30.94
N GLY A 130 -6.58 -24.93 29.96
CA GLY A 130 -7.84 -24.99 29.21
C GLY A 130 -9.01 -24.24 29.86
N GLY A 131 -8.75 -23.52 30.95
CA GLY A 131 -9.76 -22.74 31.66
C GLY A 131 -10.38 -23.46 32.86
N PRO A 132 -11.34 -22.81 33.54
CA PRO A 132 -11.89 -23.28 34.81
C PRO A 132 -12.65 -24.61 34.70
N GLU A 133 -13.29 -24.88 33.57
CA GLU A 133 -14.12 -26.07 33.39
C GLU A 133 -13.26 -27.34 33.28
N PRO A 134 -12.25 -27.43 32.39
CA PRO A 134 -11.31 -28.54 32.39
C PRO A 134 -10.56 -28.72 33.72
N VAL A 135 -10.14 -27.63 34.37
CA VAL A 135 -9.47 -27.69 35.68
C VAL A 135 -10.41 -28.24 36.75
N SER A 136 -11.67 -27.78 36.80
CA SER A 136 -12.66 -28.27 37.76
C SER A 136 -12.97 -29.76 37.58
N GLN A 137 -13.05 -30.22 36.33
CA GLN A 137 -13.28 -31.64 36.01
C GLN A 137 -12.10 -32.50 36.46
N LYS A 138 -10.86 -32.06 36.18
CA LYS A 138 -9.64 -32.76 36.61
C LYS A 138 -9.48 -32.80 38.14
N LEU A 139 -9.89 -31.76 38.86
CA LEU A 139 -9.85 -31.72 40.33
C LEU A 139 -11.04 -32.43 41.00
N GLY A 140 -12.09 -32.77 40.26
CA GLY A 140 -13.37 -33.23 40.84
C GLY A 140 -14.11 -32.14 41.64
N TRP A 141 -13.84 -30.86 41.37
CA TRP A 141 -14.44 -29.72 42.08
C TRP A 141 -15.66 -29.18 41.32
N LYS A 142 -16.63 -28.63 42.05
CA LYS A 142 -17.83 -28.02 41.46
C LYS A 142 -17.55 -26.58 41.02
N LEU A 143 -18.07 -26.19 39.85
CA LEU A 143 -18.11 -24.79 39.44
C LEU A 143 -19.25 -24.06 40.17
N PRO A 144 -19.02 -22.84 40.68
CA PRO A 144 -20.06 -22.07 41.36
C PRO A 144 -21.21 -21.72 40.40
N LYS A 145 -22.45 -22.04 40.81
CA LYS A 145 -23.69 -21.93 39.99
C LYS A 145 -23.96 -20.54 39.39
N GLN A 146 -23.36 -19.48 39.94
CA GLN A 146 -23.65 -18.09 39.56
C GLN A 146 -22.57 -17.42 38.71
N SER A 147 -21.39 -18.03 38.54
CA SER A 147 -20.34 -17.40 37.72
C SER A 147 -20.34 -18.00 36.33
N LYS A 148 -21.00 -17.35 35.38
CA LYS A 148 -20.36 -17.27 34.06
C LYS A 148 -18.98 -16.70 34.35
N TRP A 149 -17.92 -17.45 34.04
CA TRP A 149 -16.55 -16.94 33.95
C TRP A 149 -16.52 -15.88 32.85
N THR A 150 -17.20 -14.76 33.12
CA THR A 150 -17.25 -13.62 32.25
C THR A 150 -15.90 -12.96 32.41
N PRO A 151 -15.18 -12.70 31.32
CA PRO A 151 -13.93 -11.97 31.41
C PRO A 151 -14.18 -10.69 32.21
N LEU A 152 -13.29 -10.37 33.15
CA LEU A 152 -13.33 -9.20 34.05
C LEU A 152 -13.71 -7.87 33.37
N ARG A 153 -13.58 -7.82 32.03
CA ARG A 153 -14.14 -6.78 31.18
C ARG A 153 -15.61 -6.48 31.46
N SER A 154 -16.49 -7.41 31.85
CA SER A 154 -17.90 -7.07 32.18
C SER A 154 -18.02 -6.19 33.42
N VAL A 155 -17.36 -6.56 34.53
CA VAL A 155 -17.45 -5.82 35.80
C VAL A 155 -16.73 -4.47 35.73
N LEU A 156 -15.56 -4.41 35.08
CA LEU A 156 -14.87 -3.13 34.84
C LEU A 156 -15.68 -2.17 33.96
N ARG A 157 -16.49 -2.71 33.03
CA ARG A 157 -17.37 -1.91 32.18
C ARG A 157 -18.50 -1.25 32.98
N ASP A 158 -18.99 -1.83 34.06
CA ASP A 158 -20.11 -1.24 34.80
C ASP A 158 -19.68 -0.03 35.65
N ARG A 159 -18.50 -0.08 36.29
CA ARG A 159 -17.90 1.07 36.98
C ARG A 159 -17.50 2.18 36.03
N GLU A 160 -16.88 1.82 34.90
CA GLU A 160 -16.56 2.80 33.86
C GLU A 160 -17.84 3.45 33.33
N LEU A 161 -18.91 2.67 33.15
CA LEU A 161 -20.20 3.17 32.72
C LEU A 161 -20.86 4.09 33.76
N GLU A 162 -20.71 3.83 35.07
CA GLU A 162 -21.15 4.74 36.15
C GLU A 162 -20.42 6.07 36.05
N SER A 163 -19.08 6.04 35.98
CA SER A 163 -18.27 7.26 35.84
C SER A 163 -18.60 8.05 34.56
N LEU A 164 -18.89 7.38 33.44
CA LEU A 164 -19.34 8.03 32.21
C LEU A 164 -20.75 8.63 32.37
N THR A 165 -21.63 7.96 33.13
CA THR A 165 -22.99 8.45 33.40
C THR A 165 -22.93 9.74 34.22
N GLU A 166 -22.11 9.78 35.27
CA GLU A 166 -21.90 10.97 36.10
C GLU A 166 -21.37 12.16 35.28
N GLN A 167 -20.38 11.94 34.43
CA GLN A 167 -19.83 12.98 33.54
C GLN A 167 -20.87 13.53 32.55
N VAL A 168 -21.82 12.70 32.10
CA VAL A 168 -22.93 13.15 31.25
C VAL A 168 -23.94 13.98 32.06
N VAL A 169 -24.25 13.58 33.30
CA VAL A 169 -25.12 14.38 34.20
C VAL A 169 -24.50 15.74 34.51
N GLU A 170 -23.19 15.78 34.76
CA GLU A 170 -22.44 17.02 34.95
C GLU A 170 -22.54 17.93 33.73
N LEU A 171 -22.38 17.37 32.52
CA LEU A 171 -22.54 18.12 31.27
C LEU A 171 -23.96 18.69 31.09
N ILE A 172 -24.99 17.94 31.46
CA ILE A 172 -26.40 18.40 31.42
C ILE A 172 -26.59 19.60 32.33
N LYS A 173 -26.05 19.55 33.57
CA LYS A 173 -26.09 20.66 34.54
C LYS A 173 -25.32 21.88 34.05
N GLU A 174 -24.07 21.71 33.61
CA GLU A 174 -23.20 22.80 33.13
C GLU A 174 -23.80 23.61 31.98
N ARG A 175 -24.57 22.94 31.10
CA ARG A 175 -25.13 23.54 29.89
C ARG A 175 -26.60 23.88 29.99
N ASN A 176 -27.20 23.69 31.16
CA ASN A 176 -28.62 23.90 31.42
C ASN A 176 -29.50 23.27 30.32
N LEU A 177 -29.14 22.04 29.91
CA LEU A 177 -29.89 21.29 28.92
C LEU A 177 -31.22 20.81 29.53
N ALA A 178 -32.26 20.70 28.71
CA ALA A 178 -33.57 20.24 29.18
C ALA A 178 -33.42 18.91 29.94
N LYS A 179 -33.94 18.87 31.17
CA LYS A 179 -33.74 17.74 32.10
C LYS A 179 -34.30 16.42 31.55
N ASP A 180 -35.24 16.51 30.61
CA ASP A 180 -35.98 15.39 30.04
C ASP A 180 -35.40 14.87 28.71
N GLU A 181 -34.33 15.50 28.19
CA GLU A 181 -33.71 15.07 26.93
C GLU A 181 -32.24 14.66 27.08
N MET A 182 -31.93 13.46 26.59
CA MET A 182 -30.55 12.98 26.50
C MET A 182 -29.74 13.85 25.51
N PRO A 183 -28.59 14.43 25.90
CA PRO A 183 -27.76 15.23 25.01
C PRO A 183 -27.31 14.40 23.79
N SER A 184 -27.54 14.95 22.59
CA SER A 184 -27.15 14.28 21.36
C SER A 184 -25.66 13.97 21.30
N ARG A 185 -25.27 12.94 20.54
CA ARG A 185 -23.86 12.59 20.31
C ARG A 185 -23.02 13.76 19.79
N GLU A 186 -23.62 14.64 18.99
CA GLU A 186 -22.97 15.86 18.49
C GLU A 186 -22.80 16.91 19.59
N THR A 187 -23.80 17.05 20.45
CA THR A 187 -23.75 17.92 21.63
C THR A 187 -22.62 17.50 22.58
N ILE A 188 -22.53 16.21 22.93
CA ILE A 188 -21.46 15.69 23.80
C ILE A 188 -20.10 15.87 23.11
N ARG A 189 -19.99 15.61 21.80
CA ARG A 189 -18.75 15.82 21.05
C ARG A 189 -18.30 17.28 21.03
N LYS A 190 -19.24 18.22 20.90
CA LYS A 190 -18.95 19.67 20.86
C LYS A 190 -18.39 20.17 22.19
N TYR A 191 -18.93 19.70 23.32
CA TYR A 191 -18.58 20.24 24.63
C TYR A 191 -17.55 19.41 25.42
N LYS A 192 -17.61 18.08 25.35
CA LYS A 192 -16.67 17.15 26.02
C LYS A 192 -16.22 16.04 25.03
N PRO A 193 -15.34 16.35 24.05
CA PRO A 193 -14.95 15.38 23.00
C PRO A 193 -14.26 14.12 23.56
N VAL A 194 -13.50 14.24 24.66
CA VAL A 194 -12.85 13.10 25.32
C VAL A 194 -13.88 12.15 25.92
N LEU A 195 -14.93 12.69 26.56
CA LEU A 195 -16.06 11.91 27.08
C LEU A 195 -16.75 11.16 25.94
N MET A 196 -17.02 11.84 24.82
CA MET A 196 -17.64 11.21 23.65
C MET A 196 -16.79 10.07 23.08
N ASN A 197 -15.46 10.22 23.03
CA ASN A 197 -14.56 9.17 22.58
C ASN A 197 -14.62 7.93 23.48
N LYS A 198 -14.68 8.12 24.81
CA LYS A 198 -14.87 7.02 25.78
C LYS A 198 -16.22 6.34 25.62
N ILE A 199 -17.30 7.11 25.41
CA ILE A 199 -18.64 6.57 25.13
C ILE A 199 -18.63 5.76 23.82
N CYS A 200 -17.98 6.26 22.75
CA CYS A 200 -17.88 5.56 21.48
C CYS A 200 -17.01 4.29 21.51
N ALA A 201 -16.07 4.17 22.45
CA ALA A 201 -15.23 2.99 22.58
C ALA A 201 -16.04 1.74 22.99
N GLY A 202 -17.17 1.92 23.67
CA GLY A 202 -18.09 0.83 24.01
C GLY A 202 -19.16 0.62 22.94
N ARG A 203 -19.39 -0.64 22.53
CA ARG A 203 -20.41 -1.02 21.51
C ARG A 203 -21.86 -0.64 21.85
N SER A 204 -22.13 -0.10 23.04
CA SER A 204 -23.46 0.37 23.45
C SER A 204 -23.45 1.32 24.66
N HIS A 205 -22.33 1.99 24.98
CA HIS A 205 -22.28 2.81 26.20
C HIS A 205 -23.29 3.96 26.15
N TYR A 206 -23.47 4.60 25.00
CA TYR A 206 -24.45 5.68 24.86
C TYR A 206 -25.87 5.19 25.20
N GLU A 207 -26.24 4.02 24.67
CA GLU A 207 -27.55 3.41 24.90
C GLU A 207 -27.76 3.04 26.37
N LYS A 208 -26.73 2.47 27.01
CA LYS A 208 -26.79 2.10 28.42
C LYS A 208 -26.80 3.31 29.36
N ILE A 209 -26.06 4.37 29.04
CA ILE A 209 -26.07 5.62 29.83
C ILE A 209 -27.47 6.24 29.77
N ALA A 210 -28.06 6.34 28.59
CA ALA A 210 -29.41 6.87 28.45
C ALA A 210 -30.44 6.04 29.23
N GLN A 211 -30.36 4.71 29.14
CA GLN A 211 -31.22 3.81 29.90
C GLN A 211 -31.08 4.01 31.43
N ARG A 212 -29.86 4.21 31.93
CA ARG A 212 -29.60 4.48 33.36
C ARG A 212 -30.13 5.84 33.82
N LEU A 213 -30.13 6.82 32.92
CA LEU A 213 -30.68 8.14 33.18
C LEU A 213 -32.19 8.23 32.96
N GLY A 214 -32.85 7.13 32.57
CA GLY A 214 -34.29 7.10 32.32
C GLY A 214 -34.71 7.75 31.00
N PHE A 215 -33.77 8.03 30.09
CA PHE A 215 -34.09 8.60 28.78
C PHE A 215 -34.51 7.51 27.79
N GLU A 216 -35.65 7.72 27.15
CA GLU A 216 -36.03 6.93 25.97
C GLU A 216 -35.21 7.38 24.77
N ILE A 217 -34.23 6.58 24.36
CA ILE A 217 -33.61 6.80 23.06
C ILE A 217 -34.64 6.39 22.02
N PRO A 218 -35.06 7.29 21.10
CA PRO A 218 -35.88 6.88 19.97
C PRO A 218 -35.08 5.80 19.26
N LYS A 219 -35.58 4.55 19.31
CA LYS A 219 -34.99 3.44 18.58
C LYS A 219 -34.90 3.97 17.17
N LYS A 220 -33.69 4.27 16.69
CA LYS A 220 -33.51 4.62 15.29
C LYS A 220 -34.14 3.44 14.58
N THR A 221 -35.31 3.64 14.00
CA THR A 221 -35.76 2.80 12.92
C THR A 221 -34.57 2.91 12.00
N ARG A 222 -33.75 1.85 11.95
CA ARG A 222 -32.89 1.64 10.83
C ARG A 222 -33.93 1.63 9.72
N LYS A 223 -34.22 2.81 9.13
CA LYS A 223 -34.48 2.90 7.71
C LYS A 223 -33.31 2.11 7.21
N LYS A 224 -33.55 0.80 6.97
CA LYS A 224 -32.68 0.01 6.15
C LYS A 224 -32.58 0.96 4.98
N LYS A 225 -31.45 1.65 4.83
CA LYS A 225 -31.11 2.15 3.52
C LYS A 225 -31.22 0.85 2.76
N GLN A 226 -32.35 0.67 2.05
CA GLN A 226 -32.34 -0.11 0.86
C GLN A 226 -31.28 0.64 0.08
N VAL A 227 -30.02 0.25 0.30
CA VAL A 227 -29.08 0.14 -0.77
C VAL A 227 -29.78 -0.91 -1.63
N SER A 228 -30.79 -0.45 -2.39
CA SER A 228 -31.28 -1.16 -3.53
C SER A 228 -30.00 -1.31 -4.32
N TYR A 229 -29.42 -2.51 -4.26
CA TYR A 229 -28.40 -2.91 -5.20
C TYR A 229 -28.98 -2.51 -6.54
N VAL A 230 -28.43 -1.44 -7.10
CA VAL A 230 -28.97 -0.79 -8.31
C VAL A 230 -29.23 -1.90 -9.30
N GLY A 231 -30.48 -1.98 -9.75
CA GLY A 231 -31.10 -3.15 -10.35
C GLY A 231 -30.39 -3.67 -11.59
N TYR A 232 -29.29 -4.38 -11.39
CA TYR A 232 -28.91 -5.43 -12.31
C TYR A 232 -29.97 -6.50 -12.16
N LYS A 233 -30.79 -6.64 -13.22
CA LYS A 233 -31.65 -7.82 -13.46
C LYS A 233 -30.85 -9.01 -12.96
N SER A 234 -31.37 -9.75 -11.97
CA SER A 234 -30.62 -10.86 -11.40
C SER A 234 -30.22 -11.74 -12.57
N GLN A 235 -28.93 -11.74 -12.92
CA GLN A 235 -28.46 -12.74 -13.86
C GLN A 235 -28.89 -14.06 -13.26
N GLU A 236 -29.46 -14.92 -14.12
CA GLU A 236 -29.99 -16.22 -13.72
C GLU A 236 -29.05 -16.84 -12.71
N LYS A 237 -29.59 -17.27 -11.56
CA LYS A 237 -28.78 -17.78 -10.47
C LYS A 237 -27.86 -18.86 -11.04
N ARG A 238 -26.57 -18.55 -11.11
CA ARG A 238 -25.57 -19.50 -11.60
C ARG A 238 -25.59 -20.73 -10.71
N ILE A 239 -25.41 -21.90 -11.33
CA ILE A 239 -25.41 -23.20 -10.62
C ILE A 239 -24.35 -23.17 -9.51
N TYR A 240 -24.64 -23.87 -8.41
CA TYR A 240 -23.67 -24.03 -7.33
C TYR A 240 -22.34 -24.57 -7.87
N GLY A 241 -21.22 -23.94 -7.50
CA GLY A 241 -19.89 -24.30 -7.99
C GLY A 241 -19.44 -23.59 -9.26
N TYR A 242 -20.29 -22.82 -9.95
CA TYR A 242 -19.92 -22.09 -11.18
C TYR A 242 -18.65 -21.23 -11.01
N TRP A 243 -18.57 -20.46 -9.93
CA TRP A 243 -17.43 -19.58 -9.61
C TRP A 243 -16.21 -20.31 -9.03
N THR A 244 -16.30 -21.63 -8.85
CA THR A 244 -15.15 -22.45 -8.43
C THR A 244 -14.25 -22.77 -9.62
N ASP A 245 -14.74 -22.69 -10.85
CA ASP A 245 -13.92 -22.90 -12.05
C ASP A 245 -13.26 -21.58 -12.50
N MET A 246 -11.94 -21.63 -12.75
CA MET A 246 -11.18 -20.48 -13.26
C MET A 246 -11.57 -20.10 -14.70
N ASN A 247 -11.97 -21.07 -15.52
CA ASN A 247 -12.39 -20.82 -16.91
C ASN A 247 -13.69 -20.01 -16.96
N ASN A 248 -14.61 -20.26 -16.03
CA ASN A 248 -15.84 -19.47 -15.91
C ASN A 248 -15.53 -18.03 -15.50
N ILE A 249 -14.59 -17.82 -14.57
CA ILE A 249 -14.13 -16.48 -14.20
C ILE A 249 -13.50 -15.76 -15.40
N ALA A 250 -12.66 -16.45 -16.16
CA ALA A 250 -12.02 -15.92 -17.37
C ALA A 250 -13.06 -15.46 -18.41
N LYS A 251 -14.03 -16.33 -18.72
CA LYS A 251 -15.11 -16.03 -19.67
C LYS A 251 -15.97 -14.85 -19.22
N GLU A 252 -16.32 -14.79 -17.95
CA GLU A 252 -17.11 -13.69 -17.40
C GLU A 252 -16.33 -12.37 -17.38
N LEU A 253 -15.02 -12.41 -17.11
CA LEU A 253 -14.13 -11.26 -17.22
C LEU A 253 -14.01 -10.76 -18.67
N GLU A 254 -13.79 -11.66 -19.62
CA GLU A 254 -13.71 -11.32 -21.05
C GLU A 254 -15.01 -10.68 -21.53
N ASN A 255 -16.16 -11.28 -21.20
CA ASN A 255 -17.47 -10.73 -21.52
C ASN A 255 -17.67 -9.35 -20.88
N PHE A 256 -17.26 -9.19 -19.62
CA PHE A 256 -17.34 -7.91 -18.93
C PHE A 256 -16.48 -6.83 -19.60
N CYS A 257 -15.25 -7.17 -20.01
CA CYS A 257 -14.35 -6.25 -20.70
C CYS A 257 -14.89 -5.86 -22.07
N LYS A 258 -15.40 -6.83 -22.87
CA LYS A 258 -16.04 -6.55 -24.16
C LYS A 258 -17.26 -5.64 -24.04
N GLN A 259 -18.12 -5.87 -23.04
CA GLN A 259 -19.35 -5.09 -22.84
C GLN A 259 -19.11 -3.64 -22.38
N ASN A 260 -17.96 -3.37 -21.74
CA ASN A 260 -17.66 -2.06 -21.17
C ASN A 260 -16.48 -1.35 -21.85
N ASP A 261 -16.01 -1.90 -22.98
CA ASP A 261 -14.87 -1.39 -23.74
C ASP A 261 -13.59 -1.24 -22.89
N PHE A 262 -13.34 -2.24 -22.03
CA PHE A 262 -12.09 -2.32 -21.25
C PHE A 262 -11.05 -3.15 -21.98
N ASN A 263 -9.78 -2.84 -21.75
CA ASN A 263 -8.66 -3.62 -22.26
C ASN A 263 -8.74 -5.07 -21.76
N GLN A 264 -8.93 -6.00 -22.70
CA GLN A 264 -9.12 -7.42 -22.43
C GLN A 264 -7.87 -8.08 -21.82
N ARG A 265 -6.70 -7.44 -21.92
CA ARG A 265 -5.46 -7.93 -21.31
C ARG A 265 -5.33 -7.58 -19.82
N ILE A 266 -6.23 -6.78 -19.25
CA ILE A 266 -6.14 -6.29 -17.87
C ILE A 266 -7.32 -6.80 -17.06
N VAL A 267 -7.05 -7.33 -15.87
CA VAL A 267 -8.10 -7.61 -14.88
C VAL A 267 -8.67 -6.27 -14.37
N PRO A 268 -9.97 -5.98 -14.58
CA PRO A 268 -10.57 -4.72 -14.12
C PRO A 268 -10.43 -4.56 -12.60
N ALA A 269 -10.21 -3.34 -12.14
CA ALA A 269 -10.08 -3.04 -10.72
C ALA A 269 -11.38 -3.39 -9.97
N SER A 270 -11.27 -3.88 -8.73
CA SER A 270 -12.42 -4.17 -7.87
C SER A 270 -13.49 -3.07 -7.85
N GLN A 271 -13.07 -1.79 -7.83
CA GLN A 271 -14.01 -0.66 -7.86
C GLN A 271 -14.78 -0.53 -9.19
N GLN A 272 -14.15 -0.86 -10.32
CA GLN A 272 -14.79 -0.84 -11.63
C GLN A 272 -15.85 -1.95 -11.74
N LEU A 273 -15.55 -3.16 -11.25
CA LEU A 273 -16.50 -4.26 -11.17
C LEU A 273 -17.70 -3.89 -10.28
N LEU A 274 -17.45 -3.33 -9.10
CA LEU A 274 -18.48 -2.91 -8.15
C LEU A 274 -19.34 -1.76 -8.71
N ALA A 275 -18.73 -0.76 -9.35
CA ALA A 275 -19.45 0.36 -9.96
C ALA A 275 -20.40 -0.09 -11.09
N LYS A 276 -20.05 -1.16 -11.79
CA LYS A 276 -20.86 -1.81 -12.82
C LYS A 276 -21.75 -2.94 -12.27
N GLY A 277 -21.93 -3.04 -10.96
CA GLY A 277 -22.80 -4.03 -10.31
C GLY A 277 -22.31 -5.48 -10.39
N ARG A 278 -21.13 -5.74 -10.96
CA ARG A 278 -20.53 -7.09 -11.07
C ARG A 278 -19.77 -7.50 -9.81
N SER A 279 -20.47 -7.41 -8.68
CA SER A 279 -19.94 -7.86 -7.39
C SER A 279 -19.70 -9.38 -7.34
N ASP A 280 -20.41 -10.15 -8.16
CA ASP A 280 -20.24 -11.58 -8.38
C ASP A 280 -18.82 -11.94 -8.85
N ILE A 281 -18.35 -11.29 -9.92
CA ILE A 281 -16.99 -11.48 -10.45
C ILE A 281 -15.96 -11.09 -9.38
N TRP A 282 -16.15 -9.95 -8.73
CA TRP A 282 -15.23 -9.47 -7.69
C TRP A 282 -15.10 -10.47 -6.53
N TYR A 283 -16.21 -10.99 -6.01
CA TYR A 283 -16.17 -12.01 -4.95
C TYR A 283 -15.53 -13.32 -5.43
N ALA A 284 -15.76 -13.72 -6.69
CA ALA A 284 -15.11 -14.90 -7.27
C ALA A 284 -13.58 -14.71 -7.32
N ILE A 285 -13.10 -13.57 -7.79
CA ILE A 285 -11.67 -13.21 -7.79
C ILE A 285 -11.10 -13.23 -6.37
N ALA A 286 -11.80 -12.62 -5.41
CA ALA A 286 -11.38 -12.59 -4.01
C ALA A 286 -11.25 -14.00 -3.40
N ARG A 287 -12.18 -14.92 -3.72
CA ARG A 287 -12.13 -16.33 -3.28
C ARG A 287 -10.99 -17.10 -3.90
N LYS A 288 -10.55 -16.72 -5.10
CA LYS A 288 -9.39 -17.28 -5.79
C LYS A 288 -8.07 -16.67 -5.36
N GLY A 289 -8.01 -16.01 -4.20
CA GLY A 289 -6.75 -15.43 -3.69
C GLY A 289 -6.44 -14.03 -4.22
N GLY A 290 -7.39 -13.40 -4.91
CA GLY A 290 -7.32 -11.99 -5.32
C GLY A 290 -6.88 -11.75 -6.77
N GLU A 291 -6.86 -10.47 -7.16
CA GLU A 291 -6.64 -10.03 -8.55
C GLU A 291 -5.32 -10.55 -9.13
N ARG A 292 -4.24 -10.52 -8.35
CA ARG A 292 -2.90 -10.92 -8.83
C ARG A 292 -2.80 -12.41 -9.15
N LEU A 293 -3.41 -13.27 -8.34
CA LEU A 293 -3.38 -14.73 -8.55
C LEU A 293 -4.21 -15.09 -9.78
N VAL A 294 -5.40 -14.49 -9.91
CA VAL A 294 -6.26 -14.65 -11.08
C VAL A 294 -5.57 -14.12 -12.34
N ALA A 295 -4.99 -12.92 -12.29
CA ALA A 295 -4.24 -12.34 -13.40
C ALA A 295 -3.12 -13.26 -13.86
N SER A 296 -2.31 -13.78 -12.93
CA SER A 296 -1.24 -14.74 -13.25
C SER A 296 -1.75 -16.05 -13.86
N HIS A 297 -2.88 -16.59 -13.39
CA HIS A 297 -3.44 -17.83 -13.95
C HIS A 297 -4.02 -17.64 -15.35
N LEU A 298 -4.54 -16.45 -15.64
CA LEU A 298 -5.19 -16.13 -16.91
C LEU A 298 -4.25 -15.45 -17.92
N GLY A 299 -2.98 -15.23 -17.58
CA GLY A 299 -2.06 -14.46 -18.42
C GLY A 299 -2.48 -13.00 -18.62
N LEU A 300 -3.22 -12.43 -17.67
CA LEU A 300 -3.70 -11.04 -17.68
C LEU A 300 -2.82 -10.15 -16.79
N HIS A 301 -2.87 -8.84 -17.02
CA HIS A 301 -2.23 -7.83 -16.17
C HIS A 301 -3.11 -7.48 -14.97
N CYS A 302 -2.48 -7.29 -13.81
CA CYS A 302 -3.15 -6.64 -12.69
C CYS A 302 -3.37 -5.15 -13.00
N SER A 303 -4.57 -4.63 -12.73
CA SER A 303 -4.91 -3.21 -12.99
C SER A 303 -3.92 -2.23 -12.34
N GLN A 304 -3.47 -2.53 -11.12
CA GLN A 304 -2.54 -1.69 -10.38
C GLN A 304 -1.14 -1.67 -11.02
N ASP A 305 -0.65 -2.83 -11.44
CA ASP A 305 0.68 -2.97 -12.04
C ASP A 305 0.71 -2.34 -13.44
N TRP A 306 -0.35 -2.56 -14.23
CA TRP A 306 -0.51 -1.90 -15.53
C TRP A 306 -0.57 -0.37 -15.41
N ARG A 307 -1.37 0.14 -14.46
CA ARG A 307 -1.44 1.58 -14.21
C ARG A 307 -0.09 2.15 -13.80
N TYR A 308 0.65 1.45 -12.95
CA TYR A 308 1.99 1.88 -12.55
C TYR A 308 2.95 1.93 -13.75
N PHE A 309 2.88 0.95 -14.65
CA PHE A 309 3.66 0.93 -15.89
C PHE A 309 3.29 2.07 -16.84
N GLU A 310 2.00 2.32 -17.08
CA GLU A 310 1.56 3.43 -17.95
C GLU A 310 1.93 4.80 -17.37
N GLU A 311 1.77 4.98 -16.05
CA GLU A 311 2.20 6.19 -15.35
C GLU A 311 3.72 6.40 -15.48
N PHE A 312 4.50 5.32 -15.41
CA PHE A 312 5.95 5.37 -15.62
C PHE A 312 6.30 5.75 -17.07
N LEU A 313 5.68 5.12 -18.08
CA LEU A 313 5.89 5.47 -19.48
C LEU A 313 5.55 6.94 -19.75
N TYR A 314 4.40 7.41 -19.25
CA TYR A 314 4.01 8.82 -19.38
C TYR A 314 5.02 9.76 -18.72
N LEU A 315 5.48 9.40 -17.51
CA LEU A 315 6.50 10.18 -16.80
C LEU A 315 7.80 10.30 -17.61
N VAL A 316 8.29 9.20 -18.19
CA VAL A 316 9.54 9.22 -18.97
C VAL A 316 9.38 10.13 -20.20
N LYS A 317 8.24 10.06 -20.91
CA LYS A 317 7.94 10.95 -22.03
C LYS A 317 7.89 12.42 -21.63
N GLU A 318 7.21 12.74 -20.54
CA GLU A 318 7.10 14.11 -20.03
C GLU A 318 8.45 14.66 -19.59
N ILE A 319 9.30 13.84 -18.95
CA ILE A 319 10.67 14.25 -18.59
C ILE A 319 11.47 14.55 -19.86
N HIS A 320 11.42 13.68 -20.87
CA HIS A 320 12.11 13.90 -22.14
C HIS A 320 11.65 15.20 -22.82
N GLN A 321 10.33 15.40 -22.94
CA GLN A 321 9.77 16.62 -23.52
C GLN A 321 10.16 17.88 -22.72
N PHE A 322 10.16 17.77 -21.38
CA PHE A 322 10.62 18.85 -20.52
C PHE A 322 12.10 19.18 -20.77
N CYS A 323 12.96 18.17 -20.90
CA CYS A 323 14.38 18.37 -21.19
C CYS A 323 14.60 19.05 -22.54
N LEU A 324 13.80 18.72 -23.56
CA LEU A 324 13.83 19.39 -24.86
C LEU A 324 13.38 20.86 -24.74
N GLN A 325 12.26 21.11 -24.07
CA GLN A 325 11.68 22.46 -23.93
C GLN A 325 12.60 23.43 -23.18
N TYR A 326 13.27 22.95 -22.12
CA TYR A 326 14.14 23.77 -21.27
C TYR A 326 15.63 23.62 -21.60
N ASN A 327 15.96 22.99 -22.73
CA ASN A 327 17.33 22.77 -23.22
C ASN A 327 18.27 22.15 -22.15
N CYS A 328 17.78 21.15 -21.41
CA CYS A 328 18.57 20.38 -20.44
C CYS A 328 18.69 18.90 -20.86
N ILE A 329 18.95 18.68 -22.15
CA ILE A 329 19.12 17.35 -22.75
C ILE A 329 20.24 16.57 -22.05
N GLY A 330 19.98 15.31 -21.71
CA GLY A 330 20.92 14.45 -21.00
C GLY A 330 21.15 14.80 -19.53
N MET A 331 20.44 15.78 -18.98
CA MET A 331 20.49 16.15 -17.57
C MET A 331 19.14 15.93 -16.89
N MET A 332 19.15 15.40 -15.67
CA MET A 332 17.96 15.25 -14.86
C MET A 332 17.62 16.60 -14.20
N PRO A 333 16.45 17.19 -14.49
CA PRO A 333 16.04 18.43 -13.84
C PRO A 333 15.88 18.24 -12.33
N SER A 334 16.29 19.24 -11.55
CA SER A 334 16.10 19.18 -10.10
C SER A 334 14.64 19.43 -9.73
N TYR A 335 14.24 19.01 -8.53
CA TYR A 335 12.92 19.31 -7.97
C TYR A 335 12.58 20.81 -8.00
N ARG A 336 13.58 21.67 -7.74
CA ARG A 336 13.41 23.13 -7.79
C ARG A 336 13.10 23.62 -9.21
N VAL A 337 13.74 23.04 -10.22
CA VAL A 337 13.51 23.38 -11.64
C VAL A 337 12.08 23.05 -12.05
N PHE A 338 11.57 21.86 -11.71
CA PHE A 338 10.18 21.50 -11.97
C PHE A 338 9.19 22.46 -11.30
N ARG A 339 9.42 22.86 -10.05
CA ARG A 339 8.55 23.84 -9.35
C ARG A 339 8.58 25.22 -10.01
N LEU A 340 9.76 25.72 -10.38
CA LEU A 340 9.89 27.01 -11.05
C LEU A 340 9.21 27.02 -12.43
N ALA A 341 9.23 25.89 -13.11
CA ALA A 341 8.53 25.67 -14.38
C ALA A 341 7.02 25.41 -14.22
N GLY A 342 6.46 25.49 -13.00
CA GLY A 342 5.03 25.25 -12.76
C GLY A 342 4.60 23.79 -12.90
N ARG A 343 5.53 22.83 -12.80
CA ARG A 343 5.30 21.38 -12.93
C ARG A 343 5.54 20.59 -11.62
N PRO A 344 4.84 20.91 -10.50
CA PRO A 344 4.97 20.16 -9.26
C PRO A 344 4.39 18.74 -9.34
N ASP A 345 3.53 18.48 -10.34
CA ASP A 345 2.98 17.17 -10.70
C ASP A 345 4.09 16.19 -11.05
N LEU A 346 4.99 16.53 -11.99
CA LEU A 346 6.13 15.69 -12.38
C LEU A 346 7.04 15.43 -11.19
N ALA A 347 7.28 16.45 -10.38
CA ALA A 347 8.12 16.34 -9.20
C ALA A 347 7.57 15.31 -8.19
N THR A 348 6.24 15.21 -8.06
CA THR A 348 5.55 14.24 -7.21
C THR A 348 5.60 12.83 -7.83
N LEU A 349 5.40 12.71 -9.13
CA LEU A 349 5.52 11.45 -9.87
C LEU A 349 6.94 10.86 -9.77
N ILE A 350 7.97 11.70 -9.96
CA ILE A 350 9.37 11.28 -9.82
C ILE A 350 9.63 10.71 -8.43
N LEU A 351 9.12 11.36 -7.38
CA LEU A 351 9.26 10.85 -6.01
C LEU A 351 8.60 9.48 -5.84
N ARG A 352 7.42 9.27 -6.42
CA ARG A 352 6.71 7.98 -6.40
C ARG A 352 7.49 6.87 -7.12
N HIS A 353 8.22 7.21 -8.18
CA HIS A 353 9.03 6.26 -8.96
C HIS A 353 10.49 6.13 -8.48
N GLY A 354 10.79 6.54 -7.24
CA GLY A 354 12.09 6.32 -6.59
C GLY A 354 12.96 7.58 -6.42
N GLY A 355 12.46 8.75 -6.83
CA GLY A 355 13.13 10.04 -6.70
C GLY A 355 14.12 10.35 -7.82
N ASN A 356 14.59 11.61 -7.87
CA ASN A 356 15.39 12.12 -8.99
C ASN A 356 16.69 11.34 -9.20
N ILE A 357 17.35 10.90 -8.12
CA ILE A 357 18.64 10.19 -8.21
C ILE A 357 18.44 8.82 -8.86
N ALA A 358 17.50 8.02 -8.36
CA ALA A 358 17.24 6.68 -8.89
C ALA A 358 16.69 6.75 -10.32
N LEU A 359 15.78 7.67 -10.60
CA LEU A 359 15.21 7.83 -11.94
C LEU A 359 16.25 8.34 -12.94
N GLY A 360 17.07 9.33 -12.54
CA GLY A 360 18.17 9.82 -13.38
C GLY A 360 19.17 8.72 -13.73
N ALA A 361 19.58 7.92 -12.74
CA ALA A 361 20.46 6.77 -12.97
C ALA A 361 19.82 5.71 -13.89
N ARG A 362 18.53 5.40 -13.72
CA ARG A 362 17.79 4.45 -14.57
C ARG A 362 17.72 4.91 -16.02
N LEU A 363 17.50 6.21 -16.24
CA LEU A 363 17.33 6.82 -17.56
C LEU A 363 18.63 7.34 -18.19
N GLY A 364 19.79 7.15 -17.53
CA GLY A 364 21.09 7.63 -18.02
C GLY A 364 21.25 9.16 -17.98
N LEU A 365 20.44 9.88 -17.21
CA LEU A 365 20.47 11.33 -17.09
C LEU A 365 21.48 11.79 -16.01
N LYS A 366 22.29 12.79 -16.34
CA LYS A 366 23.28 13.38 -15.42
C LYS A 366 22.60 14.25 -14.35
N LEU A 367 23.02 14.13 -13.09
CA LEU A 367 22.51 14.95 -11.99
C LEU A 367 23.30 16.27 -11.86
N HIS A 368 22.61 17.37 -11.53
CA HIS A 368 23.21 18.72 -11.40
C HIS A 368 24.29 18.84 -10.31
N GLN A 369 24.26 17.99 -9.30
CA GLN A 369 25.24 18.01 -8.22
C GLN A 369 25.83 16.62 -8.06
N ASN A 370 27.15 16.53 -8.16
CA ASN A 370 27.92 15.37 -7.73
C ASN A 370 27.93 15.33 -6.19
N THR A 371 26.76 15.18 -5.57
CA THR A 371 26.72 14.69 -4.20
C THR A 371 27.42 13.34 -4.21
N GLY A 372 28.47 13.13 -3.43
CA GLY A 372 29.31 11.91 -3.49
C GLY A 372 28.55 10.58 -3.46
N LYS A 373 27.29 10.60 -3.00
CA LYS A 373 26.30 9.52 -3.11
C LYS A 373 25.99 9.05 -4.54
N ASN A 374 26.20 9.88 -5.56
CA ASN A 374 25.95 9.52 -6.97
C ASN A 374 26.92 8.46 -7.50
N ARG A 375 28.11 8.33 -6.88
CA ARG A 375 29.09 7.32 -7.32
C ARG A 375 28.57 5.88 -7.17
N LEU A 376 27.58 5.65 -6.31
CA LEU A 376 27.04 4.32 -6.05
C LEU A 376 25.96 3.88 -7.04
N LEU A 377 25.44 4.78 -7.88
CA LEU A 377 24.33 4.50 -8.81
C LEU A 377 24.73 4.83 -10.26
N ASN A 378 25.90 4.37 -10.71
CA ASN A 378 26.24 4.39 -12.13
C ASN A 378 25.85 3.05 -12.76
N TRP A 379 24.83 3.06 -13.62
CA TRP A 379 24.34 1.85 -14.27
C TRP A 379 24.93 1.68 -15.67
N GLY A 380 25.77 2.62 -16.14
CA GLY A 380 26.29 2.66 -17.50
C GLY A 380 25.47 3.56 -18.44
N PRO A 381 25.90 3.75 -19.70
CA PRO A 381 25.17 4.55 -20.67
C PRO A 381 23.74 4.04 -20.85
N PHE A 382 22.81 4.96 -21.11
CA PHE A 382 21.41 4.67 -21.39
C PHE A 382 20.77 5.91 -22.01
N SER A 383 19.99 5.73 -23.07
CA SER A 383 19.24 6.81 -23.72
C SER A 383 17.81 6.81 -23.20
N ILE A 384 17.27 8.01 -22.95
CA ILE A 384 15.87 8.18 -22.56
C ILE A 384 14.93 7.96 -23.75
N GLU A 385 15.37 8.28 -24.97
CA GLU A 385 14.66 8.05 -26.21
C GLU A 385 14.45 6.55 -26.44
N PHE A 386 15.53 5.76 -26.32
CA PHE A 386 15.44 4.30 -26.33
C PHE A 386 14.54 3.76 -25.21
N ALA A 387 14.60 4.32 -24.01
CA ALA A 387 13.74 3.90 -22.90
C ALA A 387 12.25 4.08 -23.24
N ILE A 388 11.88 5.21 -23.86
CA ILE A 388 10.51 5.47 -24.31
C ILE A 388 10.09 4.44 -25.35
N GLU A 389 10.92 4.25 -26.37
CA GLU A 389 10.63 3.36 -27.48
C GLU A 389 10.47 1.90 -27.02
N CYS A 390 11.37 1.43 -26.15
CA CYS A 390 11.31 0.11 -25.56
C CYS A 390 10.05 -0.08 -24.70
N LEU A 391 9.66 0.92 -23.90
CA LEU A 391 8.44 0.89 -23.10
C LEU A 391 7.17 0.95 -23.97
N GLU A 392 7.16 1.69 -25.07
CA GLU A 392 6.05 1.70 -26.03
C GLU A 392 5.90 0.36 -26.72
N PHE A 393 7.01 -0.23 -27.18
CA PHE A 393 7.01 -1.57 -27.74
C PHE A 393 6.53 -2.61 -26.71
N THR A 394 6.99 -2.49 -25.46
CA THR A 394 6.51 -3.30 -24.33
C THR A 394 5.01 -3.13 -24.13
N LYS A 395 4.45 -1.92 -24.21
CA LYS A 395 3.00 -1.69 -24.05
C LYS A 395 2.18 -2.48 -25.08
N GLN A 396 2.71 -2.68 -26.29
CA GLN A 396 2.02 -3.37 -27.37
C GLN A 396 2.21 -4.90 -27.31
N HIS A 397 3.39 -5.36 -26.88
CA HIS A 397 3.83 -6.76 -27.02
C HIS A 397 4.22 -7.46 -25.70
N CYS A 398 4.00 -6.86 -24.53
CA CYS A 398 4.38 -7.48 -23.27
C CYS A 398 3.59 -8.76 -22.96
N SER A 399 4.27 -9.69 -22.31
CA SER A 399 3.67 -10.83 -21.62
C SER A 399 3.63 -10.60 -20.10
N VAL A 400 2.85 -11.41 -19.40
CA VAL A 400 2.74 -11.39 -17.93
C VAL A 400 3.21 -12.70 -17.37
N VAL A 401 4.07 -12.66 -16.35
CA VAL A 401 4.35 -13.81 -15.50
C VAL A 401 4.33 -13.39 -14.04
N GLU A 402 3.63 -14.16 -13.21
CA GLU A 402 3.46 -13.89 -11.77
C GLU A 402 2.89 -12.49 -11.48
N GLY A 403 2.08 -11.99 -12.42
CA GLY A 403 1.49 -10.65 -12.38
C GLY A 403 2.45 -9.50 -12.71
N MET A 404 3.71 -9.78 -13.08
CA MET A 404 4.67 -8.75 -13.49
C MET A 404 4.72 -8.59 -15.00
N ILE A 405 4.84 -7.35 -15.47
CA ILE A 405 4.99 -7.01 -16.89
C ILE A 405 6.40 -7.34 -17.32
N ARG A 406 6.53 -8.19 -18.35
CA ARG A 406 7.82 -8.55 -18.93
C ARG A 406 8.18 -7.63 -20.08
N ILE A 407 9.48 -7.41 -20.22
CA ILE A 407 10.03 -6.87 -21.46
C ILE A 407 9.83 -7.92 -22.57
N PRO A 408 9.45 -7.53 -23.81
CA PRO A 408 9.33 -8.46 -24.93
C PRO A 408 10.64 -9.20 -25.18
N SER A 409 10.57 -10.48 -25.57
CA SER A 409 11.76 -11.28 -25.88
C SER A 409 12.48 -10.75 -27.14
N LYS A 410 13.75 -11.12 -27.30
CA LYS A 410 14.54 -10.81 -28.50
C LYS A 410 13.84 -11.31 -29.76
N GLN A 411 13.31 -12.54 -29.73
CA GLN A 411 12.55 -13.11 -30.85
C GLN A 411 11.26 -12.32 -31.13
N CYS A 412 10.56 -11.86 -30.09
CA CYS A 412 9.39 -11.00 -30.28
C CYS A 412 9.76 -9.70 -30.99
N MET A 413 10.89 -9.07 -30.64
CA MET A 413 11.38 -7.88 -31.33
C MET A 413 11.73 -8.19 -32.80
N LEU A 414 12.47 -9.28 -33.07
CA LEU A 414 12.85 -9.69 -34.43
C LEU A 414 11.62 -10.01 -35.31
N LEU A 415 10.64 -10.75 -34.78
CA LEU A 415 9.41 -11.09 -35.51
C LEU A 415 8.56 -9.86 -35.86
N ASN A 416 8.71 -8.76 -35.11
CA ASN A 416 8.05 -7.49 -35.40
C ASN A 416 8.96 -6.51 -36.17
N GLY A 417 10.08 -6.97 -36.73
CA GLY A 417 11.01 -6.16 -37.54
C GLY A 417 11.77 -5.11 -36.75
N ARG A 418 11.95 -5.30 -35.43
CA ARG A 418 12.63 -4.36 -34.53
C ARG A 418 14.05 -4.80 -34.20
N GLU A 419 14.85 -5.05 -35.24
CA GLU A 419 16.28 -5.38 -35.12
C GLU A 419 17.07 -4.25 -34.44
N ASP A 420 16.65 -3.00 -34.69
CA ASP A 420 17.18 -1.79 -34.07
C ASP A 420 17.11 -1.80 -32.53
N LEU A 421 15.98 -2.27 -31.97
CA LEU A 421 15.81 -2.40 -30.52
C LEU A 421 16.70 -3.51 -29.96
N VAL A 422 16.84 -4.61 -30.70
CA VAL A 422 17.68 -5.74 -30.29
C VAL A 422 19.14 -5.29 -30.17
N ASP A 423 19.68 -4.67 -31.21
CA ASP A 423 21.06 -4.17 -31.22
C ASP A 423 21.30 -3.15 -30.10
N THR A 424 20.31 -2.26 -29.89
CA THR A 424 20.39 -1.26 -28.84
C THR A 424 20.32 -1.88 -27.44
N VAL A 425 19.48 -2.90 -27.23
CA VAL A 425 19.41 -3.68 -25.98
C VAL A 425 20.75 -4.35 -25.68
N GLU A 426 21.38 -4.98 -26.66
CA GLU A 426 22.70 -5.61 -26.52
C GLU A 426 23.77 -4.56 -26.16
N SER A 427 23.75 -3.40 -26.83
CA SER A 427 24.68 -2.29 -26.54
C SER A 427 24.56 -1.74 -25.10
N TYR A 428 23.38 -1.86 -24.49
CA TYR A 428 23.12 -1.45 -23.09
C TYR A 428 23.34 -2.57 -22.06
N GLY A 429 24.00 -3.66 -22.44
CA GLY A 429 24.37 -4.76 -21.55
C GLY A 429 23.33 -5.88 -21.48
N GLY A 430 22.48 -5.99 -22.50
CA GLY A 430 21.54 -7.09 -22.68
C GLY A 430 20.17 -6.89 -22.01
N ILE A 431 19.23 -7.75 -22.40
CA ILE A 431 17.80 -7.61 -22.07
C ILE A 431 17.50 -7.59 -20.57
N VAL A 432 18.26 -8.34 -19.76
CA VAL A 432 18.08 -8.41 -18.30
C VAL A 432 18.43 -7.08 -17.64
N GLN A 433 19.50 -6.42 -18.10
CA GLN A 433 19.90 -5.12 -17.57
C GLN A 433 18.88 -4.05 -17.96
N VAL A 434 18.43 -4.04 -19.21
CA VAL A 434 17.39 -3.13 -19.70
C VAL A 434 16.09 -3.32 -18.92
N ALA A 435 15.62 -4.56 -18.73
CA ALA A 435 14.40 -4.84 -17.96
C ALA A 435 14.52 -4.30 -16.52
N ARG A 436 15.66 -4.57 -15.86
CA ARG A 436 15.92 -4.07 -14.50
C ARG A 436 15.92 -2.53 -14.43
N ARG A 437 16.47 -1.84 -15.44
CA ARG A 437 16.45 -0.35 -15.53
C ARG A 437 15.03 0.19 -15.63
N LEU A 438 14.23 -0.43 -16.47
CA LEU A 438 12.86 -0.02 -16.76
C LEU A 438 11.84 -0.52 -15.72
N GLY A 439 12.28 -1.33 -14.75
CA GLY A 439 11.40 -1.91 -13.73
C GLY A 439 10.47 -2.98 -14.28
N LEU A 440 10.90 -3.67 -15.33
CA LEU A 440 10.22 -4.79 -15.99
C LEU A 440 10.83 -6.11 -15.54
N ALA A 441 10.05 -7.19 -15.63
CA ALA A 441 10.57 -8.53 -15.46
C ALA A 441 11.35 -8.95 -16.73
N PRO A 442 12.47 -9.68 -16.59
CA PRO A 442 13.15 -10.28 -17.74
C PRO A 442 12.27 -11.35 -18.41
N PRO A 443 12.52 -11.70 -19.68
CA PRO A 443 11.89 -12.86 -20.31
C PRO A 443 12.24 -14.15 -19.55
N SER A 444 11.41 -15.20 -19.65
CA SER A 444 11.71 -16.49 -19.00
C SER A 444 12.82 -17.22 -19.73
N ASP A 445 13.59 -18.04 -19.02
CA ASP A 445 14.56 -18.98 -19.61
C ASP A 445 13.91 -19.92 -20.63
N GLU A 446 12.63 -20.26 -20.47
CA GLU A 446 11.85 -21.02 -21.46
C GLU A 446 11.71 -20.31 -22.81
N ASP A 447 11.78 -18.97 -22.83
CA ASP A 447 11.82 -18.19 -24.08
C ASP A 447 13.20 -18.28 -24.78
N TRP A 448 14.24 -18.76 -24.08
CA TRP A 448 15.61 -18.92 -24.61
C TRP A 448 15.87 -20.33 -25.15
N VAL A 449 15.22 -21.36 -24.61
CA VAL A 449 15.56 -22.77 -24.86
C VAL A 449 15.11 -23.29 -26.23
N TRP A 450 14.18 -22.61 -26.91
CA TRP A 450 13.68 -23.07 -28.22
C TRP A 450 14.64 -22.88 -29.40
N LEU A 451 15.86 -22.35 -29.19
CA LEU A 451 16.79 -22.05 -30.28
C LEU A 451 18.25 -22.43 -30.00
N SER A 452 18.52 -23.54 -29.32
CA SER A 452 19.81 -24.24 -29.53
C SER A 452 19.76 -25.04 -30.85
N VAL A 453 19.87 -24.29 -31.95
CA VAL A 453 20.69 -24.48 -33.17
C VAL A 453 20.81 -25.85 -33.88
N ASP A 454 20.20 -26.95 -33.44
CA ASP A 454 20.29 -28.24 -34.16
C ASP A 454 19.01 -28.65 -34.92
N SER A 455 17.95 -27.84 -34.92
CA SER A 455 16.64 -28.21 -35.52
C SER A 455 16.18 -27.33 -36.70
N ILE A 456 17.01 -26.40 -37.18
CA ILE A 456 16.67 -25.54 -38.34
C ILE A 456 17.20 -26.10 -39.68
N SER A 457 17.94 -27.23 -39.69
CA SER A 457 18.52 -27.76 -40.93
C SER A 457 17.62 -28.70 -41.76
N GLU A 458 16.40 -29.05 -41.37
CA GLU A 458 15.64 -30.09 -42.12
C GLU A 458 14.23 -29.76 -42.63
N ASN A 459 13.58 -28.66 -42.25
CA ASN A 459 12.17 -28.43 -42.65
C ASN A 459 11.97 -27.33 -43.69
N ASN A 460 12.70 -27.41 -44.80
CA ASN A 460 12.50 -26.56 -45.99
C ASN A 460 11.70 -27.26 -47.12
N SER A 461 10.79 -28.19 -46.79
CA SER A 461 10.07 -28.97 -47.81
C SER A 461 8.54 -29.14 -47.63
N MET A 462 7.89 -28.41 -46.73
CA MET A 462 6.41 -28.39 -46.69
C MET A 462 5.84 -26.99 -46.83
N GLU A 463 5.87 -26.54 -48.08
CA GLU A 463 4.96 -25.54 -48.61
C GLU A 463 3.61 -26.22 -48.95
N LYS A 464 2.51 -25.47 -48.72
CA LYS A 464 1.16 -25.60 -49.30
C LYS A 464 0.11 -26.41 -48.53
N GLY A 465 -0.83 -25.65 -47.96
CA GLY A 465 -2.25 -25.99 -48.04
C GLY A 465 -3.04 -25.66 -46.78
N LEU A 466 -3.63 -24.46 -46.73
CA LEU A 466 -5.01 -24.23 -46.30
C LEU A 466 -5.29 -22.72 -46.22
N TYR A 467 -5.67 -22.17 -47.37
CA TYR A 467 -6.64 -21.08 -47.41
C TYR A 467 -8.00 -21.67 -47.02
N ILE A 468 -8.70 -21.07 -46.05
CA ILE A 468 -10.14 -21.27 -45.87
C ILE A 468 -10.82 -20.00 -46.37
N SER A 469 -11.61 -20.17 -47.42
CA SER A 469 -12.63 -19.25 -47.89
C SER A 469 -13.98 -19.58 -47.25
N GLU A 470 -14.73 -18.52 -47.00
CA GLU A 470 -16.16 -18.40 -46.62
C GLU A 470 -16.59 -18.76 -45.19
#